data_AF-A0A920F014-F1
#
_entry.id   AF-A0A920F014-F1
#
_cell.length_a   1.000
_cell.length_b   1.000
_cell.length_c   1.000
_cell.angle_alpha   90.00
_cell.angle_beta   90.00
_cell.angle_gamma   90.00
#
_symmetry.space_group_name_H-M   'P 1'
#
loop_
_entity.id
_entity.type
_entity.pdbx_description
1 polymer ?
#
loop_
_entity_poly.entity_id
_entity_poly.type
_entity_poly.pdbx_seq_one_letter_code
_entity_poly.pdbx_strand_id
1 'polypeptide(L)'
;MRLNTDRNLLLSTVGFERLFDSLNNLSSGGFEHKNPSYPPYNIFKESESTYLIEIAVAGFKQNEIDITSEDKKTDYRRENL
;
A
#
# COMPACT_ATOMS: atom_id res chain seq x y z
N MET A 1 -7.21 46.52 15.17
CA MET A 1 -8.29 45.59 14.77
C MET A 1 -7.61 44.39 14.10
N ARG A 2 -7.90 43.17 14.55
CA ARG A 2 -7.17 41.93 14.22
C ARG A 2 -7.44 41.50 12.77
N LEU A 3 -6.43 40.95 12.09
CA LEU A 3 -6.60 40.28 10.81
C LEU A 3 -7.21 38.90 11.08
N ASN A 4 -8.50 38.76 10.78
CA ASN A 4 -9.18 37.47 10.80
C ASN A 4 -8.80 36.70 9.53
N THR A 5 -7.73 35.91 9.61
CA THR A 5 -7.48 34.82 8.67
C THR A 5 -8.32 33.62 9.11
N ASP A 6 -9.63 33.70 8.90
CA ASP A 6 -10.52 32.59 9.16
C ASP A 6 -10.39 31.54 8.05
N ARG A 7 -9.48 30.59 8.33
CA ARG A 7 -9.53 29.17 7.98
C ARG A 7 -10.12 28.80 6.62
N ASN A 8 -9.27 28.85 5.60
CA ASN A 8 -9.39 27.94 4.45
C ASN A 8 -8.64 26.61 4.73
N LEU A 9 -9.07 25.89 5.77
CA LEU A 9 -8.56 24.54 6.09
C LEU A 9 -9.62 23.45 5.93
N LEU A 10 -10.80 23.79 5.41
CA LEU A 10 -11.94 22.87 5.32
C LEU A 10 -12.23 22.39 3.89
N LEU A 11 -11.57 22.96 2.86
CA LEU A 11 -11.74 22.50 1.48
C LEU A 11 -10.87 21.30 1.11
N SER A 12 -9.93 20.86 1.96
CA SER A 12 -9.18 19.62 1.72
C SER A 12 -9.90 18.37 2.21
N THR A 13 -10.99 18.50 2.96
CA THR A 13 -11.68 17.34 3.58
C THR A 13 -12.63 16.65 2.62
N VAL A 14 -13.34 17.38 1.75
CA VAL A 14 -14.47 16.87 0.95
C VAL A 14 -14.12 15.71 -0.03
N GLY A 15 -12.84 15.45 -0.26
CA GLY A 15 -12.33 14.28 -1.02
C GLY A 15 -11.76 13.14 -0.14
N PHE A 16 -11.40 13.42 1.11
CA PHE A 16 -10.92 12.43 2.08
C PHE A 16 -12.04 11.56 2.62
N GLU A 17 -13.30 12.02 2.67
CA GLU A 17 -14.43 11.14 3.02
C GLU A 17 -14.52 9.93 2.09
N ARG A 18 -14.36 10.12 0.77
CA ARG A 18 -14.45 9.00 -0.20
C ARG A 18 -13.31 7.99 -0.04
N LEU A 19 -12.12 8.46 0.34
CA LEU A 19 -10.96 7.62 0.63
C LEU A 19 -11.17 6.85 1.94
N PHE A 20 -11.72 7.51 2.96
CA PHE A 20 -12.03 6.90 4.25
C PHE A 20 -13.18 5.90 4.15
N ASP A 21 -14.22 6.21 3.37
CA ASP A 21 -15.32 5.29 3.06
C ASP A 21 -14.84 4.09 2.25
N SER A 22 -13.93 4.30 1.30
CA SER A 22 -13.32 3.21 0.52
C SER A 22 -12.44 2.33 1.41
N LEU A 23 -11.66 2.93 2.32
CA LEU A 23 -10.85 2.22 3.31
C LEU A 23 -11.73 1.43 4.29
N ASN A 24 -12.83 2.01 4.75
CA ASN A 24 -13.77 1.35 5.65
C ASN A 24 -14.55 0.22 4.96
N ASN A 25 -14.92 0.39 3.70
CA ASN A 25 -15.54 -0.69 2.90
C ASN A 25 -14.54 -1.83 2.64
N LEU A 26 -13.26 -1.50 2.46
CA LEU A 26 -12.17 -2.47 2.32
C LEU A 26 -11.89 -3.23 3.62
N SER A 27 -11.98 -2.55 4.78
CA SER A 27 -11.76 -3.17 6.09
C SER A 27 -12.96 -3.98 6.60
N SER A 28 -14.16 -3.71 6.11
CA SER A 28 -15.41 -4.34 6.59
C SER A 28 -15.77 -5.64 5.85
N GLY A 29 -14.86 -6.21 5.06
CA GLY A 29 -15.05 -7.54 4.45
C GLY A 29 -15.74 -7.55 3.08
N GLY A 30 -15.81 -6.41 2.40
CA GLY A 30 -16.22 -6.38 1.00
C GLY A 30 -15.07 -6.85 0.11
N PHE A 31 -15.03 -8.16 -0.18
CA PHE A 31 -14.44 -8.88 -1.30
C PHE A 31 -13.97 -10.23 -0.76
N GLU A 32 -14.88 -11.21 -0.79
CA GLU A 32 -14.49 -12.62 -0.74
C GLU A 32 -13.26 -12.84 -1.64
N HIS A 33 -12.17 -13.28 -1.01
CA HIS A 33 -10.99 -13.90 -1.63
C HIS A 33 -9.94 -13.04 -2.36
N LYS A 34 -9.51 -11.91 -1.78
CA LYS A 34 -8.10 -11.50 -1.83
C LYS A 34 -7.89 -10.36 -0.82
N ASN A 35 -7.19 -10.64 0.28
CA ASN A 35 -6.71 -9.58 1.16
C ASN A 35 -6.01 -8.52 0.28
N PRO A 36 -6.52 -7.27 0.22
CA PRO A 36 -5.87 -6.21 -0.49
C PRO A 36 -4.56 -5.95 0.24
N SER A 37 -3.46 -6.38 -0.37
CA SER A 37 -2.15 -6.32 0.25
C SER A 37 -1.78 -4.85 0.47
N TYR A 38 -1.55 -4.49 1.73
CA TYR A 38 -1.08 -3.16 2.11
C TYR A 38 0.41 -3.23 2.45
N PRO A 39 1.25 -2.28 1.99
CA PRO A 39 0.90 -1.14 1.14
C PRO A 39 0.44 -1.56 -0.27
N PRO A 40 -0.38 -0.74 -0.97
CA PRO A 40 -0.76 -1.04 -2.34
C PRO A 40 0.48 -1.22 -3.21
N TYR A 41 0.55 -2.33 -3.95
CA TYR A 41 1.65 -2.60 -4.86
C TYR A 41 1.19 -3.28 -6.14
N ASN A 42 2.00 -3.13 -7.18
CA ASN A 42 1.89 -3.82 -8.46
C ASN A 42 3.19 -4.59 -8.74
N ILE A 43 3.07 -5.72 -9.43
CA ILE A 43 4.22 -6.49 -9.92
C ILE A 43 4.02 -6.72 -11.41
N PHE A 44 4.96 -6.24 -12.21
CA PHE A 44 4.99 -6.43 -13.66
C PHE A 44 6.16 -7.35 -14.03
N LYS A 45 5.92 -8.31 -14.91
CA LYS A 45 6.97 -9.15 -15.49
C LYS A 45 7.34 -8.55 -16.84
N GLU A 46 8.55 -8.03 -16.96
CA GLU A 46 9.04 -7.42 -18.21
C GLU A 46 9.74 -8.44 -19.11
N SER A 47 10.42 -9.43 -18.53
CA SER A 47 11.13 -10.49 -19.26
C SER A 47 11.12 -11.81 -18.48
N GLU A 48 11.79 -12.85 -18.96
CA GLU A 48 11.90 -14.13 -18.24
C GLU A 48 12.54 -14.00 -16.85
N SER A 49 13.42 -13.01 -16.65
CA SER A 49 14.17 -12.83 -15.40
C SER A 49 14.10 -11.40 -14.85
N THR A 50 13.24 -10.55 -15.39
CA THR A 50 13.11 -9.14 -14.98
C THR A 50 11.70 -8.86 -14.49
N TYR A 51 11.62 -8.30 -13.28
CA TYR A 51 10.37 -7.92 -12.63
C TYR A 51 10.46 -6.47 -12.14
N LEU A 52 9.41 -5.70 -12.39
CA LEU A 52 9.21 -4.36 -11.86
C LEU A 52 8.22 -4.43 -10.71
N ILE A 53 8.58 -3.91 -9.55
CA ILE A 53 7.71 -3.83 -8.37
C ILE A 53 7.46 -2.34 -8.08
N GLU A 54 6.19 -1.94 -8.11
CA GLU A 54 5.75 -0.59 -7.76
C GLU A 54 5.01 -0.63 -6.42
N ILE A 55 5.37 0.23 -5.48
CA ILE A 55 4.75 0.26 -4.15
C ILE A 55 4.41 1.70 -3.79
N ALA A 56 3.21 1.92 -3.27
CA ALA A 56 2.84 3.20 -2.70
C ALA A 56 3.53 3.40 -1.34
N VAL A 57 4.42 4.39 -1.25
CA VAL A 57 5.19 4.75 -0.04
C VAL A 57 4.88 6.18 0.44
N ALA A 58 3.67 6.67 0.18
CA ALA A 58 3.25 7.99 0.61
C ALA A 58 3.35 8.13 2.14
N GLY A 59 3.88 9.26 2.60
CA GLY A 59 4.09 9.53 4.03
C GLY A 59 5.46 9.11 4.58
N PHE A 60 6.28 8.41 3.79
CA PHE A 60 7.67 8.09 4.15
C PHE A 60 8.65 9.00 3.40
N LYS A 61 9.72 9.38 4.08
CA LYS A 61 10.90 9.95 3.42
C LYS A 61 11.75 8.84 2.84
N GLN A 62 12.59 9.19 1.87
CA GLN A 62 13.46 8.21 1.21
C GLN A 62 14.41 7.48 2.19
N ASN A 63 14.85 8.15 3.25
CA ASN A 63 15.72 7.57 4.28
C ASN A 63 14.97 6.74 5.34
N GLU A 64 13.64 6.66 5.26
CA GLU A 64 12.79 5.83 6.12
C GLU A 64 12.37 4.53 5.42
N ILE A 65 12.79 4.33 4.17
CA ILE A 65 12.49 3.16 3.35
C ILE A 65 13.76 2.33 3.21
N ASP A 66 13.69 1.07 3.62
CA ASP A 66 14.75 0.09 3.41
C ASP A 66 14.22 -1.07 2.56
N ILE A 67 15.05 -1.57 1.64
CA ILE A 67 14.67 -2.62 0.68
C ILE A 67 15.61 -3.81 0.91
N THR A 68 15.04 -4.90 1.42
CA THR A 68 15.77 -6.14 1.69
C THR A 68 15.26 -7.26 0.79
N SER A 69 16.18 -8.04 0.22
CA SER A 69 15.86 -9.26 -0.53
C SER A 69 16.24 -10.47 0.32
N GLU A 70 15.27 -11.35 0.59
CA GLU A 70 15.49 -12.61 1.30
C GLU A 70 15.29 -13.78 0.34
N ASP A 71 16.32 -14.62 0.20
CA ASP A 71 16.24 -15.85 -0.59
C ASP A 71 15.50 -16.92 0.22
N LYS A 72 14.21 -17.11 -0.06
CA LYS A 72 13.43 -18.18 0.56
C LYS A 72 13.86 -19.52 -0.05
N LYS A 73 14.88 -20.13 0.55
CA LYS A 73 15.28 -21.51 0.27
C LYS A 73 14.17 -22.47 0.73
N THR A 74 13.31 -22.89 -0.18
CA THR A 74 12.29 -23.90 0.09
C THR A 74 12.96 -25.26 0.24
N ASP A 75 13.14 -25.71 1.48
CA ASP A 75 13.62 -27.05 1.80
C ASP A 75 12.51 -28.06 1.52
N TYR A 76 12.50 -28.64 0.32
CA TYR A 76 11.61 -29.74 -0.03
C TYR A 76 12.08 -31.00 0.71
N ARG A 77 11.70 -31.13 1.97
CA ARG A 77 11.81 -32.40 2.71
C ARG A 77 10.86 -33.40 2.07
N ARG A 78 11.39 -34.23 1.16
CA ARG A 78 10.72 -35.43 0.67
C ARG A 78 10.55 -36.37 1.87
N GLU A 79 9.32 -36.53 2.34
CA GLU A 79 8.97 -37.64 3.21
C GLU A 79 9.00 -38.93 2.36
N ASN A 80 9.67 -39.95 2.89
CA ASN A 80 10.01 -41.18 2.20
C ASN A 80 8.80 -42.08 1.98
N LEU A 81 8.87 -42.80 0.84
CA LEU A 81 8.14 -44.00 0.37
C LEU A 81 6.89 -44.49 1.13
#